data_AF-A0AAW9RQ55-F1
#
_entry.id   AF-A0AAW9RQ55-F1
#
_cell.length_a   1.000
_cell.length_b   1.000
_cell.length_c   1.000
_cell.angle_alpha   90.00
_cell.angle_beta   90.00
_cell.angle_gamma   90.00
#
_symmetry.space_group_name_H-M   'P 1'
#
loop_
_entity.id
_entity.type
_entity.pdbx_description
1 polymer ?
#
loop_
_entity_poly.entity_id
_entity_poly.type
_entity_poly.pdbx_seq_one_letter_code
_entity_poly.pdbx_strand_id
1 'polypeptide(L)'
;MHKCIFSILFLALLVLVPAGNAEARGAGPVQAWPISERYVLVADKSMPGLALVDLASSRAVERLVIDGFKIVGVATCPSCDFALASSGGPEFRIIRFRGPAGELVRETGSLDFSEATVERLVIATEDGELTDGRIVILAEGGDHAYIASSDDRAVYRTSFGEAPNAVAIISPDRHKPYGLNWGQDGNLLVSMHKRYVWRIRENGDRIGTYDLRAAGCPGLRELKPNLRATIDDPLNEGSILVLASNPKSYDAVVWRLSVDARGRQSCVNAASMIGRDSGWLDGAGEEIEFSRPHYLTLRPGIEPPQAIVTDIDNRALRLLDLTTMTSSSVMYNRDLRLLEHPPGRRTSRKSCHELGWKDAQPATNATGTPSCVSPVQPEALALNFEHARAHCESAGARLCEPGELRDAGFSADLPAWTRAACASCWMRDAGLRCEAGIETYRTPGRLHRHADFRHSWNSGQAVEVIVPSTGEAGTVCKAPDEDIAAAAPCCADSLAPRGQ
;
A
#
# COMPACT_ATOMS: atom_id res chain seq x y z
N MET A 1 -60.62 -22.69 1.42
CA MET A 1 -59.90 -21.39 1.48
C MET A 1 -58.65 -21.38 2.39
N HIS A 2 -58.14 -22.52 2.89
CA HIS A 2 -56.93 -22.54 3.75
C HIS A 2 -55.64 -23.00 3.06
N LYS A 3 -55.68 -23.42 1.79
CA LYS A 3 -54.49 -23.91 1.06
C LYS A 3 -53.74 -22.86 0.23
N CYS A 4 -54.33 -21.68 -0.03
CA CYS A 4 -53.65 -20.62 -0.80
C CYS A 4 -52.78 -19.67 0.04
N ILE A 5 -52.97 -19.63 1.37
CA ILE A 5 -52.24 -18.68 2.23
C ILE A 5 -50.81 -19.20 2.53
N PHE A 6 -50.62 -20.53 2.58
CA PHE A 6 -49.30 -21.10 2.87
C PHE A 6 -48.30 -20.95 1.71
N SER A 7 -48.73 -20.95 0.45
CA SER A 7 -47.82 -20.79 -0.69
C SER A 7 -47.32 -19.35 -0.87
N ILE A 8 -48.11 -18.34 -0.50
CA ILE A 8 -47.68 -16.94 -0.56
C ILE A 8 -46.72 -16.61 0.60
N LEU A 9 -46.91 -17.21 1.78
CA LEU A 9 -46.00 -17.03 2.91
C LEU A 9 -44.63 -17.72 2.67
N PHE A 10 -44.61 -18.86 1.99
CA PHE A 10 -43.36 -19.57 1.65
C PHE A 10 -42.58 -18.86 0.52
N LEU A 11 -43.28 -18.23 -0.43
CA LEU A 11 -42.65 -17.42 -1.48
C LEU A 11 -42.10 -16.08 -0.93
N ALA A 12 -42.74 -15.50 0.09
CA ALA A 12 -42.24 -14.30 0.76
C ALA A 12 -41.03 -14.58 1.67
N LEU A 13 -40.90 -15.79 2.25
CA LEU A 13 -39.72 -16.16 3.05
C LEU A 13 -38.49 -16.52 2.20
N LEU A 14 -38.68 -16.98 0.96
CA LEU A 14 -37.57 -17.32 0.04
C LEU A 14 -36.89 -16.09 -0.60
N VAL A 15 -37.47 -14.89 -0.46
CA VAL A 15 -36.87 -13.62 -0.93
C VAL A 15 -36.05 -12.93 0.18
N LEU A 16 -36.07 -13.46 1.41
CA LEU A 16 -35.13 -13.09 2.48
C LEU A 16 -33.90 -14.00 2.44
N VAL A 17 -33.27 -14.15 1.27
CA VAL A 17 -31.84 -14.46 1.27
C VAL A 17 -31.18 -13.20 1.81
N PRO A 18 -30.58 -13.21 3.02
CA PRO A 18 -29.74 -12.09 3.41
C PRO A 18 -28.68 -12.00 2.31
N ALA A 19 -28.75 -10.94 1.50
CA ALA A 19 -27.68 -10.59 0.60
C ALA A 19 -26.43 -10.66 1.46
N GLY A 20 -25.57 -11.66 1.17
CA GLY A 20 -24.38 -11.89 1.97
C GLY A 20 -23.66 -10.57 2.05
N ASN A 21 -23.60 -9.99 3.24
CA ASN A 21 -22.92 -8.72 3.44
C ASN A 21 -21.53 -8.95 2.89
N ALA A 22 -21.22 -8.30 1.76
CA ALA A 22 -19.88 -8.25 1.24
C ALA A 22 -19.06 -7.60 2.35
N GLU A 23 -18.40 -8.43 3.16
CA GLU A 23 -17.62 -7.93 4.27
C GLU A 23 -16.55 -7.05 3.67
N ALA A 24 -16.63 -5.76 4.00
CA ALA A 24 -15.59 -4.83 3.67
C ALA A 24 -14.27 -5.23 4.40
N ARG A 25 -13.52 -6.12 3.75
CA ARG A 25 -12.13 -6.49 4.05
C ARG A 25 -11.19 -5.74 3.10
N GLY A 26 -10.87 -4.50 3.43
CA GLY A 26 -9.92 -3.73 2.61
C GLY A 26 -8.61 -4.51 2.46
N ALA A 27 -8.11 -4.57 1.24
CA ALA A 27 -7.01 -5.42 0.82
C ALA A 27 -6.03 -4.59 -0.01
N GLY A 28 -4.76 -4.60 0.40
CA GLY A 28 -3.66 -3.78 -0.12
C GLY A 28 -2.36 -4.05 0.65
N PRO A 29 -1.33 -3.18 0.51
CA PRO A 29 -0.03 -3.37 1.13
C PRO A 29 -0.14 -3.39 2.65
N VAL A 30 0.44 -4.41 3.28
CA VAL A 30 0.45 -4.57 4.73
C VAL A 30 1.82 -4.22 5.26
N GLN A 31 2.86 -4.89 4.77
CA GLN A 31 4.25 -4.63 5.11
C GLN A 31 5.02 -4.33 3.82
N ALA A 32 6.01 -3.45 3.92
CA ALA A 32 6.92 -3.11 2.84
C ALA A 32 8.35 -3.15 3.36
N TRP A 33 9.26 -3.72 2.58
CA TRP A 33 10.67 -3.84 2.91
C TRP A 33 11.53 -3.22 1.80
N PRO A 34 12.22 -2.09 2.06
CA PRO A 34 13.05 -1.46 1.05
C PRO A 34 14.34 -2.27 0.84
N ILE A 35 14.59 -2.68 -0.41
CA ILE A 35 15.81 -3.40 -0.80
C ILE A 35 16.91 -2.39 -1.14
N SER A 36 16.53 -1.29 -1.79
CA SER A 36 17.41 -0.18 -2.14
C SER A 36 16.65 1.14 -2.04
N GLU A 37 17.32 2.24 -2.39
CA GLU A 37 16.66 3.52 -2.57
C GLU A 37 15.54 3.45 -3.62
N ARG A 38 15.59 2.54 -4.58
CA ARG A 38 14.63 2.51 -5.70
C ARG A 38 13.57 1.43 -5.56
N TYR A 39 13.94 0.27 -5.01
CA TYR A 39 13.10 -0.91 -5.02
C TYR A 39 12.60 -1.29 -3.63
N VAL A 40 11.32 -1.62 -3.54
CA VAL A 40 10.68 -2.08 -2.31
C VAL A 40 9.90 -3.37 -2.56
N LEU A 41 10.08 -4.33 -1.66
CA LEU A 41 9.34 -5.58 -1.65
C LEU A 41 8.09 -5.42 -0.79
N VAL A 42 6.92 -5.78 -1.32
CA VAL A 42 5.64 -5.50 -0.68
C VAL A 42 4.84 -6.77 -0.47
N ALA A 43 4.41 -7.00 0.78
CA ALA A 43 3.37 -7.96 1.14
C ALA A 43 2.01 -7.29 0.95
N ASP A 44 1.28 -7.69 -0.08
CA ASP A 44 0.00 -7.09 -0.44
C ASP A 44 -1.13 -8.11 -0.20
N LYS A 45 -2.18 -7.74 0.54
CA LYS A 45 -3.35 -8.61 0.80
C LYS A 45 -4.33 -8.70 -0.36
N SER A 46 -4.23 -7.82 -1.34
CA SER A 46 -5.10 -7.81 -2.54
C SER A 46 -4.69 -8.83 -3.58
N MET A 47 -3.46 -9.34 -3.50
CA MET A 47 -2.96 -10.47 -4.26
C MET A 47 -2.45 -11.53 -3.26
N PRO A 48 -2.59 -12.83 -3.50
CA PRO A 48 -2.03 -13.82 -2.58
C PRO A 48 -0.52 -13.94 -2.81
N GLY A 49 0.29 -12.90 -2.52
CA GLY A 49 1.74 -12.96 -2.72
C GLY A 49 2.47 -11.61 -2.68
N LEU A 50 3.65 -11.55 -3.31
CA LEU A 50 4.58 -10.41 -3.23
C LEU A 50 4.59 -9.56 -4.49
N ALA A 51 4.85 -8.26 -4.32
CA ALA A 51 5.17 -7.35 -5.41
C ALA A 51 6.54 -6.71 -5.18
N LEU A 52 7.38 -6.70 -6.22
CA LEU A 52 8.56 -5.84 -6.28
C LEU A 52 8.14 -4.53 -6.94
N VAL A 53 8.31 -3.42 -6.23
CA VAL A 53 7.88 -2.10 -6.66
C VAL A 53 9.09 -1.22 -6.93
N ASP A 54 9.15 -0.64 -8.13
CA ASP A 54 10.05 0.45 -8.47
C ASP A 54 9.37 1.77 -8.09
N LEU A 55 9.91 2.43 -7.07
CA LEU A 55 9.39 3.69 -6.55
C LEU A 55 9.51 4.83 -7.58
N ALA A 56 10.56 4.82 -8.40
CA ALA A 56 10.82 5.88 -9.38
C ALA A 56 9.78 5.84 -10.52
N SER A 57 9.48 4.66 -11.07
CA SER A 57 8.41 4.53 -12.06
C SER A 57 7.01 4.46 -11.42
N SER A 58 6.93 4.26 -10.10
CA SER A 58 5.72 3.97 -9.31
C SER A 58 4.95 2.73 -9.78
N ARG A 59 5.66 1.70 -10.23
CA ARG A 59 5.08 0.48 -10.80
C ARG A 59 5.58 -0.75 -10.07
N ALA A 60 4.74 -1.78 -10.00
CA ALA A 60 5.23 -3.10 -9.61
C ALA A 60 5.85 -3.78 -10.83
N VAL A 61 7.17 -3.89 -10.82
CA VAL A 61 8.00 -4.48 -11.88
C VAL A 61 7.83 -5.99 -11.94
N GLU A 62 7.59 -6.64 -10.79
CA GLU A 62 7.35 -8.08 -10.70
C GLU A 62 6.31 -8.41 -9.64
N ARG A 63 5.66 -9.55 -9.82
CA ARG A 63 4.69 -10.11 -8.88
C ARG A 63 4.90 -11.61 -8.77
N LEU A 64 4.92 -12.09 -7.54
CA LEU A 64 4.90 -13.51 -7.21
C LEU A 64 3.54 -13.83 -6.60
N VAL A 65 2.82 -14.78 -7.19
CA VAL A 65 1.56 -15.30 -6.64
C VAL A 65 1.85 -16.63 -5.96
N ILE A 66 1.42 -16.76 -4.70
CA ILE A 66 1.59 -17.92 -3.84
C ILE A 66 0.20 -18.42 -3.46
N ASP A 67 -0.29 -19.40 -4.20
CA ASP A 67 -1.65 -19.91 -4.03
C ASP A 67 -1.91 -20.40 -2.60
N GLY A 68 -3.08 -20.01 -2.08
CA GLY A 68 -3.51 -20.37 -0.72
C GLY A 68 -2.78 -19.65 0.41
N PHE A 69 -1.79 -18.79 0.11
CA PHE A 69 -0.99 -18.11 1.13
C PHE A 69 -1.35 -16.61 1.22
N LYS A 70 -2.10 -16.24 2.26
CA LYS A 70 -2.49 -14.85 2.50
C LYS A 70 -1.36 -14.10 3.20
N ILE A 71 -0.44 -13.55 2.44
CA ILE A 71 0.70 -12.84 2.99
C ILE A 71 0.30 -11.56 3.76
N VAL A 72 0.97 -11.30 4.87
CA VAL A 72 0.79 -10.11 5.70
C VAL A 72 2.13 -9.49 6.11
N GLY A 73 3.19 -10.28 6.17
CA GLY A 73 4.53 -9.81 6.47
C GLY A 73 5.53 -10.25 5.41
N VAL A 74 6.52 -9.40 5.15
CA VAL A 74 7.67 -9.70 4.31
C VAL A 74 8.91 -8.97 4.82
N ALA A 75 10.04 -9.65 4.79
CA ALA A 75 11.36 -9.06 4.95
C ALA A 75 12.37 -9.74 4.03
N THR A 76 13.38 -8.98 3.62
CA THR A 76 14.60 -9.48 2.97
C THR A 76 15.79 -8.68 3.51
N CYS A 77 16.98 -8.85 2.94
CA CYS A 77 18.12 -7.97 3.19
C CYS A 77 18.94 -7.82 1.90
N PRO A 78 19.71 -6.73 1.69
CA PRO A 78 20.42 -6.53 0.42
C PRO A 78 21.38 -7.68 0.07
N SER A 79 21.98 -8.33 1.07
CA SER A 79 22.88 -9.48 0.93
C SER A 79 22.15 -10.84 0.93
N CYS A 80 20.86 -10.87 1.24
CA CYS A 80 20.08 -12.10 1.32
C CYS A 80 19.70 -12.59 -0.07
N ASP A 81 19.86 -13.88 -0.33
CA ASP A 81 19.32 -14.57 -1.50
C ASP A 81 17.88 -15.06 -1.28
N PHE A 82 17.19 -14.53 -0.27
CA PHE A 82 15.83 -14.92 0.05
C PHE A 82 15.00 -13.79 0.67
N ALA A 83 13.68 -14.00 0.70
CA ALA A 83 12.75 -13.27 1.54
C ALA A 83 12.00 -14.22 2.49
N LEU A 84 11.79 -13.76 3.73
CA LEU A 84 10.87 -14.40 4.67
C LEU A 84 9.49 -13.77 4.47
N ALA A 85 8.48 -14.62 4.31
CA ALA A 85 7.09 -14.22 4.19
C ALA A 85 6.22 -14.89 5.27
N SER A 86 5.25 -14.16 5.81
CA SER A 86 4.33 -14.66 6.84
C SER A 86 2.88 -14.42 6.49
N SER A 87 1.98 -15.30 6.95
CA SER A 87 0.54 -15.23 6.69
C SER A 87 -0.28 -14.53 7.78
N GLY A 88 0.35 -14.17 8.91
CA GLY A 88 -0.34 -13.72 10.12
C GLY A 88 -1.03 -14.84 10.89
N GLY A 89 -0.73 -16.09 10.52
CA GLY A 89 -0.98 -17.30 11.30
C GLY A 89 0.30 -18.13 11.39
N PRO A 90 0.21 -19.47 11.57
CA PRO A 90 1.38 -20.32 11.75
C PRO A 90 2.17 -20.60 10.47
N GLU A 91 1.67 -20.16 9.32
CA GLU A 91 2.33 -20.44 8.04
C GLU A 91 3.36 -19.35 7.69
N PHE A 92 4.59 -19.81 7.48
CA PHE A 92 5.71 -19.03 6.97
C PHE A 92 6.22 -19.64 5.66
N ARG A 93 6.81 -18.81 4.81
CA ARG A 93 7.45 -19.21 3.55
C ARG A 93 8.83 -18.58 3.44
N ILE A 94 9.78 -19.34 2.92
CA ILE A 94 11.03 -18.81 2.40
C ILE A 94 10.91 -18.74 0.88
N ILE A 95 11.22 -17.59 0.32
CA ILE A 95 11.19 -17.34 -1.11
C ILE A 95 12.64 -17.11 -1.53
N ARG A 96 13.26 -18.08 -2.19
CA ARG A 96 14.69 -18.01 -2.58
C ARG A 96 14.83 -17.44 -3.98
N PHE A 97 15.71 -16.47 -4.12
CA PHE A 97 16.10 -15.84 -5.37
C PHE A 97 17.35 -16.53 -5.93
N ARG A 98 17.75 -16.18 -7.16
CA ARG A 98 18.98 -16.71 -7.78
C ARG A 98 20.28 -16.12 -7.23
N GLY A 99 20.19 -15.09 -6.40
CA GLY A 99 21.33 -14.40 -5.82
C GLY A 99 20.88 -13.32 -4.83
N PRO A 100 21.83 -12.55 -4.28
CA PRO A 100 21.53 -11.49 -3.32
C PRO A 100 20.52 -10.48 -3.87
N ALA A 101 19.47 -10.17 -3.11
CA ALA A 101 18.37 -9.32 -3.53
C ALA A 101 18.86 -7.93 -3.99
N GLY A 102 19.83 -7.34 -3.28
CA GLY A 102 20.41 -6.04 -3.62
C GLY A 102 21.21 -6.07 -4.93
N GLU A 103 21.92 -7.16 -5.21
CA GLU A 103 22.66 -7.35 -6.47
C GLU A 103 21.70 -7.49 -7.65
N LEU A 104 20.70 -8.37 -7.51
CA LEU A 104 19.68 -8.61 -8.52
C LEU A 104 18.96 -7.31 -8.91
N VAL A 105 18.38 -6.58 -7.96
CA VAL A 105 17.62 -5.36 -8.28
C VAL A 105 18.50 -4.22 -8.82
N ARG A 106 19.78 -4.19 -8.46
CA ARG A 106 20.73 -3.21 -8.99
C ARG A 106 21.08 -3.49 -10.44
N GLU A 107 21.29 -4.75 -10.79
CA GLU A 107 21.79 -5.15 -12.11
C GLU A 107 20.67 -5.33 -13.13
N THR A 108 19.53 -5.85 -12.69
CA THR A 108 18.42 -6.21 -13.59
C THR A 108 17.14 -5.42 -13.34
N GLY A 109 17.04 -4.74 -12.19
CA GLY A 109 15.77 -4.12 -11.76
C GLY A 109 14.68 -5.12 -11.37
N SER A 110 15.07 -6.36 -11.07
CA SER A 110 14.20 -7.51 -10.84
C SER A 110 14.79 -8.42 -9.75
N LEU A 111 13.95 -9.21 -9.08
CA LEU A 111 14.31 -10.33 -8.18
C LEU A 111 14.17 -11.70 -8.86
N ASP A 112 13.78 -11.71 -10.14
CA ASP A 112 13.46 -12.87 -10.97
C ASP A 112 12.48 -13.84 -10.31
N PHE A 113 11.29 -13.32 -9.94
CA PHE A 113 10.26 -14.14 -9.30
C PHE A 113 9.81 -15.34 -10.16
N SER A 114 10.01 -15.32 -11.48
CA SER A 114 9.76 -16.47 -12.36
C SER A 114 10.62 -17.69 -12.02
N GLU A 115 11.77 -17.46 -11.42
CA GLU A 115 12.78 -18.47 -11.14
C GLU A 115 13.00 -18.68 -9.64
N ALA A 116 12.28 -17.93 -8.81
CA ALA A 116 12.29 -18.07 -7.37
C ALA A 116 11.64 -19.38 -6.91
N THR A 117 12.20 -20.02 -5.88
CA THR A 117 11.58 -21.17 -5.22
C THR A 117 10.80 -20.71 -4.00
N VAL A 118 9.65 -21.34 -3.74
CA VAL A 118 8.81 -21.04 -2.57
C VAL A 118 8.71 -22.27 -1.68
N GLU A 119 9.33 -22.19 -0.51
CA GLU A 119 9.44 -23.29 0.44
C GLU A 119 8.57 -23.01 1.66
N ARG A 120 7.87 -24.03 2.16
CA ARG A 120 7.18 -23.94 3.45
C ARG A 120 8.22 -23.92 4.57
N LEU A 121 8.07 -22.97 5.48
CA LEU A 121 8.88 -22.87 6.69
C LEU A 121 8.00 -23.17 7.91
N VAL A 122 8.42 -24.13 8.73
CA VAL A 122 7.84 -24.39 10.04
C VAL A 122 8.82 -23.86 11.07
N ILE A 123 8.37 -22.98 11.95
CA ILE A 123 9.19 -22.36 12.98
C ILE A 123 8.78 -22.94 14.32
N ALA A 124 9.65 -23.76 14.92
CA ALA A 124 9.41 -24.33 16.24
C ALA A 124 9.71 -23.30 17.34
N THR A 125 9.02 -23.45 18.47
CA THR A 125 9.20 -22.72 19.72
C THR A 125 9.28 -23.73 20.86
N GLU A 126 9.63 -23.30 22.08
CA GLU A 126 9.61 -24.17 23.27
C GLU A 126 8.20 -24.76 23.54
N ASP A 127 7.14 -24.03 23.16
CA ASP A 127 5.74 -24.39 23.43
C ASP A 127 5.02 -25.05 22.24
N GLY A 128 5.72 -25.33 21.13
CA GLY A 128 5.13 -25.89 19.91
C GLY A 128 5.51 -25.11 18.66
N GLU A 129 4.58 -24.88 17.73
CA GLU A 129 4.83 -24.06 16.54
C GLU A 129 4.45 -22.60 16.79
N LEU A 130 5.18 -21.67 16.19
CA LEU A 130 4.83 -20.25 16.22
C LEU A 130 3.46 -20.04 15.56
N THR A 131 2.50 -19.41 16.24
CA THR A 131 1.09 -19.39 15.79
C THR A 131 0.67 -18.10 15.09
N ASP A 132 1.43 -17.02 15.27
CA ASP A 132 1.19 -15.73 14.64
C ASP A 132 2.52 -15.05 14.26
N GLY A 133 2.49 -14.31 13.15
CA GLY A 133 3.64 -13.61 12.60
C GLY A 133 3.18 -12.46 11.73
N ARG A 134 2.76 -11.35 12.36
CA ARG A 134 2.14 -10.23 11.64
C ARG A 134 3.13 -9.34 10.92
N ILE A 135 4.26 -9.10 11.58
CA ILE A 135 5.35 -8.26 11.08
C ILE A 135 6.63 -9.05 11.27
N VAL A 136 7.41 -9.17 10.21
CA VAL A 136 8.69 -9.87 10.20
C VAL A 136 9.77 -8.89 9.75
N ILE A 137 10.94 -8.91 10.38
CA ILE A 137 12.11 -8.15 9.94
C ILE A 137 13.31 -9.09 9.96
N LEU A 138 14.28 -8.89 9.05
CA LEU A 138 15.51 -9.69 9.01
C LEU A 138 16.69 -8.89 9.56
N ALA A 139 17.63 -9.60 10.19
CA ALA A 139 18.97 -9.06 10.45
C ALA A 139 19.73 -8.86 9.13
N GLU A 140 20.72 -7.97 9.15
CA GLU A 140 21.49 -7.58 7.96
C GLU A 140 22.16 -8.77 7.26
N GLY A 141 22.54 -9.82 7.99
CA GLY A 141 23.13 -11.03 7.45
C GLY A 141 22.14 -12.12 7.04
N GLY A 142 20.84 -11.94 7.31
CA GLY A 142 19.82 -12.96 7.04
C GLY A 142 19.93 -14.24 7.86
N ASP A 143 20.82 -14.29 8.86
CA ASP A 143 21.04 -15.45 9.74
C ASP A 143 19.89 -15.65 10.74
N HIS A 144 19.20 -14.56 11.08
CA HIS A 144 18.03 -14.59 11.94
C HIS A 144 17.00 -13.51 11.57
N ALA A 145 15.77 -13.71 12.04
CA ALA A 145 14.67 -12.76 11.92
C ALA A 145 14.07 -12.42 13.28
N TYR A 146 13.35 -11.31 13.31
CA TYR A 146 12.49 -10.94 14.43
C TYR A 146 11.05 -10.91 13.98
N ILE A 147 10.17 -11.49 14.79
CA ILE A 147 8.76 -11.69 14.46
C ILE A 147 7.91 -11.13 15.60
N ALA A 148 7.07 -10.13 15.28
CA ALA A 148 6.06 -9.65 16.21
C ALA A 148 4.78 -10.49 16.07
N SER A 149 4.45 -11.20 17.16
CA SER A 149 3.24 -11.99 17.29
C SER A 149 2.27 -11.32 18.26
N SER A 150 1.16 -10.82 17.73
CA SER A 150 0.14 -10.13 18.52
C SER A 150 -0.74 -11.12 19.28
N ASP A 151 -0.94 -12.32 18.75
CA ASP A 151 -1.78 -13.35 19.35
C ASP A 151 -1.02 -14.13 20.43
N ASP A 152 0.26 -14.44 20.19
CA ASP A 152 1.16 -15.00 21.24
C ASP A 152 1.63 -13.93 22.23
N ARG A 153 1.36 -12.65 21.93
CA ARG A 153 1.78 -11.47 22.72
C ARG A 153 3.29 -11.40 22.93
N ALA A 154 4.08 -11.82 21.95
CA ALA A 154 5.52 -11.93 22.08
C ALA A 154 6.26 -11.40 20.85
N VAL A 155 7.53 -11.03 21.06
CA VAL A 155 8.50 -10.84 19.97
C VAL A 155 9.46 -12.00 20.01
N TYR A 156 9.59 -12.69 18.90
CA TYR A 156 10.47 -13.85 18.75
C TYR A 156 11.71 -13.47 17.95
N ARG A 157 12.86 -14.03 18.34
CA ARG A 157 14.05 -14.11 17.52
C ARG A 157 14.12 -15.51 16.92
N THR A 158 14.12 -15.61 15.60
CA THR A 158 14.11 -16.87 14.83
C THR A 158 15.42 -17.08 14.12
N SER A 159 16.03 -18.26 14.26
CA SER A 159 17.23 -18.65 13.50
C SER A 159 16.85 -19.62 12.37
N PHE A 160 17.51 -19.50 11.21
CA PHE A 160 17.19 -20.30 10.00
C PHE A 160 18.17 -21.46 9.76
N GLY A 161 18.66 -22.10 10.83
CA GLY A 161 19.48 -23.31 10.70
C GLY A 161 18.73 -24.51 10.11
N GLU A 162 19.33 -25.70 10.14
CA GLU A 162 18.70 -26.93 9.64
C GLU A 162 17.31 -27.21 10.24
N ALA A 163 17.11 -26.78 11.50
CA ALA A 163 15.82 -26.80 12.19
C ALA A 163 15.47 -25.37 12.64
N PRO A 164 14.63 -24.64 11.89
CA PRO A 164 14.26 -23.28 12.24
C PRO A 164 13.57 -23.22 13.60
N ASN A 165 14.10 -22.40 14.49
CA ASN A 165 13.61 -22.26 15.86
C ASN A 165 13.48 -20.80 16.26
N ALA A 166 12.50 -20.51 17.09
CA ALA A 166 12.17 -19.19 17.60
C ALA A 166 12.21 -19.17 19.14
N VAL A 167 12.88 -18.15 19.67
CA VAL A 167 12.95 -17.88 21.11
C VAL A 167 12.25 -16.55 21.39
N ALA A 168 11.33 -16.53 22.33
CA ALA A 168 10.68 -15.29 22.77
C ALA A 168 11.71 -14.39 23.47
N ILE A 169 12.03 -13.25 22.88
CA ILE A 169 12.92 -12.24 23.47
C ILE A 169 12.13 -11.16 24.22
N ILE A 170 10.83 -11.06 23.96
CA ILE A 170 9.89 -10.26 24.74
C ILE A 170 8.60 -11.07 24.90
N SER A 171 8.13 -11.28 26.13
CA SER A 171 6.83 -11.89 26.41
C SER A 171 6.05 -11.07 27.44
N PRO A 172 5.46 -9.93 27.04
CA PRO A 172 4.77 -9.05 27.95
C PRO A 172 3.36 -9.59 28.27
N ASP A 173 3.10 -9.90 29.54
CA ASP A 173 1.78 -10.37 30.01
C ASP A 173 0.59 -9.51 29.55
N ARG A 174 0.81 -8.20 29.35
CA ARG A 174 -0.24 -7.18 29.13
C ARG A 174 -0.15 -6.41 27.82
N HIS A 175 0.93 -6.55 27.07
CA HIS A 175 1.14 -5.78 25.84
C HIS A 175 1.10 -6.70 24.63
N LYS A 176 0.59 -6.19 23.51
CA LYS A 176 0.59 -6.93 22.25
C LYS A 176 1.55 -6.22 21.31
N PRO A 177 2.69 -6.83 20.94
CA PRO A 177 3.54 -6.25 19.91
C PRO A 177 2.74 -6.26 18.60
N TYR A 178 2.66 -5.10 17.96
CA TYR A 178 1.85 -4.89 16.77
C TYR A 178 2.68 -4.41 15.57
N GLY A 179 3.75 -3.68 15.85
CA GLY A 179 4.72 -3.19 14.87
C GLY A 179 6.14 -3.49 15.32
N LEU A 180 7.04 -3.64 14.35
CA LEU A 180 8.45 -3.99 14.57
C LEU A 180 9.30 -3.37 13.46
N ASN A 181 10.40 -2.71 13.82
CA ASN A 181 11.36 -2.11 12.89
C ASN A 181 12.76 -2.07 13.52
N TRP A 182 13.77 -1.89 12.67
CA TRP A 182 15.10 -1.46 13.10
C TRP A 182 15.12 0.04 13.41
N GLY A 183 15.79 0.40 14.50
CA GLY A 183 16.27 1.74 14.77
C GLY A 183 17.60 1.99 14.06
N GLN A 184 17.97 3.26 13.91
CA GLN A 184 19.22 3.70 13.27
C GLN A 184 20.46 3.29 14.07
N ASP A 185 20.29 2.99 15.35
CA ASP A 185 21.32 2.52 16.27
C ASP A 185 21.47 0.99 16.29
N GLY A 186 20.79 0.28 15.39
CA GLY A 186 20.78 -1.19 15.35
C GLY A 186 19.94 -1.84 16.46
N ASN A 187 19.21 -1.07 17.26
CA ASN A 187 18.26 -1.62 18.23
C ASN A 187 16.88 -1.80 17.58
N LEU A 188 16.02 -2.62 18.19
CA LEU A 188 14.66 -2.84 17.69
C LEU A 188 13.68 -1.83 18.29
N LEU A 189 12.80 -1.30 17.45
CA LEU A 189 11.64 -0.50 17.83
C LEU A 189 10.39 -1.39 17.78
N VAL A 190 9.74 -1.55 18.93
CA VAL A 190 8.56 -2.40 19.08
C VAL A 190 7.35 -1.55 19.43
N SER A 191 6.41 -1.42 18.49
CA SER A 191 5.14 -0.74 18.72
C SER A 191 4.21 -1.65 19.51
N MET A 192 4.06 -1.37 20.80
CA MET A 192 3.11 -2.07 21.68
C MET A 192 1.73 -1.47 21.50
N HIS A 193 0.77 -2.32 21.17
CA HIS A 193 -0.60 -1.94 20.88
C HIS A 193 -1.14 -0.90 21.89
N LYS A 194 -1.61 0.24 21.34
CA LYS A 194 -2.28 1.38 22.00
C LYS A 194 -1.45 2.43 22.75
N ARG A 195 -0.24 2.15 23.25
CA ARG A 195 0.38 3.10 24.22
C ARG A 195 1.88 3.26 24.18
N TYR A 196 2.62 2.18 24.02
CA TYR A 196 4.07 2.23 24.21
C TYR A 196 4.79 1.94 22.91
N VAL A 197 5.92 2.59 22.71
CA VAL A 197 6.98 2.06 21.87
C VAL A 197 8.12 1.67 22.79
N TRP A 198 8.64 0.46 22.65
CA TRP A 198 9.86 0.04 23.34
C TRP A 198 11.02 0.07 22.37
N ARG A 199 12.16 0.60 22.84
CA ARG A 199 13.45 0.33 22.19
C ARG A 199 14.11 -0.80 22.97
N ILE A 200 14.45 -1.87 22.27
CA ILE A 200 15.10 -3.04 22.86
C ILE A 200 16.37 -3.39 22.09
N ARG A 201 17.32 -4.03 22.77
CA ARG A 201 18.42 -4.72 22.08
C ARG A 201 17.92 -6.00 21.43
N GLU A 202 18.73 -6.58 20.55
CA GLU A 202 18.47 -7.86 19.88
C GLU A 202 18.18 -9.03 20.83
N ASN A 203 18.74 -9.00 22.04
CA ASN A 203 18.49 -10.01 23.07
C ASN A 203 17.18 -9.80 23.86
N GLY A 204 16.42 -8.73 23.56
CA GLY A 204 15.18 -8.39 24.26
C GLY A 204 15.33 -7.33 25.37
N ASP A 205 16.56 -6.94 25.73
CA ASP A 205 16.78 -5.97 26.81
C ASP A 205 16.17 -4.62 26.46
N ARG A 206 15.19 -4.18 27.26
CA ARG A 206 14.56 -2.87 27.07
C ARG A 206 15.48 -1.74 27.53
N ILE A 207 15.92 -0.93 26.57
CA ILE A 207 16.80 0.22 26.79
C ILE A 207 16.06 1.56 26.73
N GLY A 208 14.85 1.60 26.17
CA GLY A 208 14.04 2.81 26.06
C GLY A 208 12.54 2.53 26.10
N THR A 209 11.77 3.52 26.57
CA THR A 209 10.31 3.48 26.53
C THR A 209 9.75 4.85 26.18
N TYR A 210 8.97 4.89 25.12
CA TYR A 210 8.21 6.05 24.71
C TYR A 210 6.75 5.82 25.15
N ASP A 211 6.26 6.62 26.10
CA ASP A 211 4.89 6.56 26.59
C ASP A 211 4.08 7.67 25.93
N LEU A 212 3.32 7.32 24.89
CA LEU A 212 2.56 8.27 24.10
C LEU A 212 1.53 9.04 24.93
N ARG A 213 1.06 8.46 26.05
CA ARG A 213 0.13 9.16 26.96
C ARG A 213 0.86 10.21 27.78
N ALA A 214 2.07 9.91 28.25
CA ALA A 214 2.90 10.85 28.99
C ALA A 214 3.39 11.98 28.08
N ALA A 215 3.71 11.65 26.82
CA ALA A 215 4.11 12.60 25.78
C ALA A 215 2.97 13.52 25.30
N GLY A 216 1.72 13.22 25.67
CA GLY A 216 0.56 14.05 25.32
C GLY A 216 0.15 13.96 23.85
N CYS A 217 0.31 12.80 23.20
CA CYS A 217 -0.04 12.66 21.79
C CYS A 217 -1.52 13.03 21.50
N PRO A 218 -1.79 13.93 20.53
CA PRO A 218 -3.14 14.37 20.17
C PRO A 218 -4.08 13.20 19.86
N GLY A 219 -5.32 13.20 20.38
CA GLY A 219 -6.33 12.17 20.10
C GLY A 219 -6.12 10.78 20.76
N LEU A 220 -4.94 10.50 21.35
CA LEU A 220 -4.62 9.18 21.91
C LEU A 220 -5.63 8.71 22.99
N ARG A 221 -6.01 9.60 23.92
CA ARG A 221 -6.88 9.26 25.06
C ARG A 221 -8.31 8.94 24.64
N GLU A 222 -8.82 9.73 23.69
CA GLU A 222 -10.21 9.69 23.22
C GLU A 222 -10.43 8.54 22.24
N LEU A 223 -9.54 8.42 21.25
CA LEU A 223 -9.72 7.50 20.11
C LEU A 223 -9.07 6.15 20.35
N LYS A 224 -8.09 6.07 21.27
CA LYS A 224 -7.34 4.85 21.61
C LYS A 224 -6.83 4.12 20.35
N PRO A 225 -6.01 4.77 19.51
CA PRO A 225 -5.59 4.19 18.23
C PRO A 225 -4.69 2.97 18.37
N ASN A 226 -4.64 2.15 17.32
CA ASN A 226 -3.66 1.08 17.18
C ASN A 226 -2.33 1.69 16.74
N LEU A 227 -1.26 1.45 17.50
CA LEU A 227 0.11 1.75 17.06
C LEU A 227 0.52 0.68 16.06
N ARG A 228 0.86 1.10 14.85
CA ARG A 228 1.07 0.22 13.69
C ARG A 228 2.55 -0.04 13.44
N ALA A 229 3.35 1.01 13.46
CA ALA A 229 4.77 0.95 13.20
C ALA A 229 5.47 2.17 13.81
N THR A 230 6.79 2.08 13.94
CA THR A 230 7.62 3.18 14.44
C THR A 230 8.98 3.13 13.78
N ILE A 231 9.57 4.29 13.51
CA ILE A 231 10.94 4.46 13.01
C ILE A 231 11.63 5.58 13.79
N ASP A 232 12.95 5.64 13.73
CA ASP A 232 13.71 6.81 14.18
C ASP A 232 13.46 8.00 13.24
N ASP A 233 13.45 9.21 13.79
CA ASP A 233 13.41 10.45 13.00
C ASP A 233 14.86 10.87 12.67
N PRO A 234 15.36 10.65 11.43
CA PRO A 234 16.74 10.97 11.06
C PRO A 234 17.09 12.45 11.19
N LEU A 235 16.10 13.34 11.24
CA LEU A 235 16.31 14.78 11.27
C LEU A 235 16.27 15.34 12.69
N ASN A 236 15.85 14.55 13.68
CA ASN A 236 15.63 15.01 15.05
C ASN A 236 16.15 13.98 16.05
N GLU A 237 17.38 14.18 16.54
CA GLU A 237 17.99 13.32 17.55
C GLU A 237 17.06 13.14 18.76
N GLY A 238 16.98 11.91 19.28
CA GLY A 238 16.09 11.59 20.41
C GLY A 238 14.59 11.59 20.06
N SER A 239 14.24 11.62 18.77
CA SER A 239 12.85 11.55 18.30
C SER A 239 12.56 10.29 17.48
N ILE A 240 11.31 9.86 17.54
CA ILE A 240 10.76 8.75 16.75
C ILE A 240 9.50 9.22 16.02
N LEU A 241 9.20 8.60 14.89
CA LEU A 241 7.95 8.75 14.16
C LEU A 241 7.06 7.52 14.41
N VAL A 242 5.85 7.73 14.92
CA VAL A 242 4.90 6.66 15.27
C VAL A 242 3.67 6.72 14.36
N LEU A 243 3.47 5.68 13.57
CA LEU A 243 2.23 5.50 12.80
C LEU A 243 1.14 4.94 13.71
N ALA A 244 0.03 5.67 13.84
CA ALA A 244 -1.13 5.27 14.60
C ALA A 244 -2.39 5.33 13.72
N SER A 245 -3.30 4.37 13.89
CA SER A 245 -4.58 4.33 13.14
C SER A 245 -5.76 4.15 14.07
N ASN A 246 -6.86 4.83 13.77
CA ASN A 246 -8.10 4.71 14.51
C ASN A 246 -8.79 3.39 14.16
N PRO A 247 -9.07 2.50 15.13
CA PRO A 247 -9.73 1.24 14.84
C PRO A 247 -11.19 1.40 14.35
N LYS A 248 -11.81 2.56 14.60
CA LYS A 248 -13.23 2.82 14.27
C LYS A 248 -13.39 3.41 12.86
N SER A 249 -12.67 4.48 12.55
CA SER A 249 -12.78 5.23 11.30
C SER A 249 -11.69 4.91 10.29
N TYR A 250 -10.58 4.28 10.69
CA TYR A 250 -9.41 3.98 9.83
C TYR A 250 -8.60 5.17 9.32
N ASP A 251 -8.94 6.39 9.71
CA ASP A 251 -8.02 7.52 9.65
C ASP A 251 -6.79 7.24 10.52
N ALA A 252 -5.73 7.99 10.27
CA ALA A 252 -4.43 7.74 10.88
C ALA A 252 -3.61 9.01 10.99
N VAL A 253 -2.54 8.90 11.75
CA VAL A 253 -1.60 9.98 12.01
C VAL A 253 -0.20 9.40 12.13
N VAL A 254 0.78 10.13 11.65
CA VAL A 254 2.18 9.95 12.02
C VAL A 254 2.49 11.00 13.07
N TRP A 255 2.74 10.57 14.30
CA TRP A 255 3.21 11.46 15.36
C TRP A 255 4.73 11.53 15.37
N ARG A 256 5.28 12.71 15.62
CA ARG A 256 6.66 12.87 16.08
C ARG A 256 6.65 12.91 17.60
N LEU A 257 7.31 11.94 18.22
CA LEU A 257 7.52 11.91 19.65
C LEU A 257 9.00 12.16 19.94
N SER A 258 9.29 13.19 20.74
CA SER A 258 10.64 13.62 21.10
C SER A 258 10.89 13.41 22.59
N VAL A 259 12.13 13.07 22.95
CA VAL A 259 12.59 12.95 24.34
C VAL A 259 13.72 13.94 24.58
N ASP A 260 13.54 14.86 25.51
CA ASP A 260 14.59 15.82 25.86
C ASP A 260 15.69 15.20 26.76
N ALA A 261 16.78 15.93 26.97
CA ALA A 261 17.89 15.47 27.82
C ALA A 261 17.51 15.17 29.29
N ARG A 262 16.33 15.62 29.75
CA ARG A 262 15.78 15.32 31.09
C ARG A 262 14.80 14.15 31.06
N GLY A 263 14.63 13.49 29.92
CA GLY A 263 13.69 12.39 29.72
C GLY A 263 12.22 12.84 29.59
N ARG A 264 11.95 14.15 29.45
CA ARG A 264 10.59 14.63 29.22
C ARG A 264 10.20 14.33 27.79
N GLN A 265 9.01 13.77 27.62
CA GLN A 265 8.49 13.38 26.31
C GLN A 265 7.46 14.41 25.83
N SER A 266 7.47 14.72 24.54
CA SER A 266 6.48 15.55 23.87
C SER A 266 6.07 14.92 22.54
N CYS A 267 4.86 15.19 22.09
CA CYS A 267 4.30 14.55 20.90
C CYS A 267 3.49 15.56 20.08
N VAL A 268 3.74 15.60 18.77
CA VAL A 268 3.04 16.47 17.80
C VAL A 268 2.63 15.67 16.56
N ASN A 269 1.63 16.15 15.83
CA ASN A 269 1.31 15.60 14.52
C ASN A 269 2.43 15.98 13.53
N ALA A 270 3.03 14.98 12.88
CA ALA A 270 4.02 15.19 11.82
C ALA A 270 3.36 15.07 10.44
N ALA A 271 2.48 14.07 10.27
CA ALA A 271 1.67 13.91 9.06
C ALA A 271 0.26 13.42 9.40
N SER A 272 -0.74 14.03 8.78
CA SER A 272 -2.17 13.80 9.00
C SER A 272 -2.65 14.13 10.42
N MET A 273 -3.93 13.88 10.69
CA MET A 273 -4.56 14.01 12.00
C MET A 273 -5.52 12.86 12.26
N ILE A 274 -5.59 12.46 13.53
CA ILE A 274 -6.50 11.43 13.97
C ILE A 274 -7.77 12.01 14.60
N GLY A 275 -8.90 11.36 14.39
CA GLY A 275 -10.25 11.86 14.66
C GLY A 275 -10.89 12.56 13.47
N ARG A 276 -10.24 12.50 12.30
CA ARG A 276 -10.76 12.97 11.01
C ARG A 276 -11.28 11.80 10.19
N ASP A 277 -11.62 12.11 8.97
CA ASP A 277 -12.14 11.23 7.95
C ASP A 277 -10.99 10.35 7.43
N SER A 278 -11.25 9.06 7.21
CA SER A 278 -10.31 8.22 6.45
C SER A 278 -10.34 8.63 4.99
N GLY A 279 -9.19 8.74 4.34
CA GLY A 279 -9.16 9.26 2.98
C GLY A 279 -7.88 8.98 2.21
N TRP A 280 -7.79 9.66 1.08
CA TRP A 280 -6.61 9.70 0.23
C TRP A 280 -6.38 11.15 -0.14
N LEU A 281 -5.40 11.78 0.49
CA LEU A 281 -4.95 13.10 0.10
C LEU A 281 -3.44 13.17 0.23
N ASP A 282 -2.75 13.35 -0.90
CA ASP A 282 -1.35 13.80 -0.89
C ASP A 282 -1.34 15.30 -0.56
N GLY A 283 -0.44 15.71 0.33
CA GLY A 283 -0.43 17.06 0.87
C GLY A 283 0.77 17.28 1.79
N ALA A 284 0.70 18.30 2.63
CA ALA A 284 1.75 18.62 3.60
C ALA A 284 1.22 18.55 5.04
N GLY A 285 2.02 17.99 5.94
CA GLY A 285 1.74 17.95 7.37
C GLY A 285 0.36 17.37 7.69
N GLU A 286 -0.47 18.14 8.39
CA GLU A 286 -1.81 17.73 8.86
C GLU A 286 -2.87 17.62 7.74
N GLU A 287 -2.58 18.09 6.52
CA GLU A 287 -3.49 17.99 5.37
C GLU A 287 -3.47 16.59 4.73
N ILE A 288 -2.44 15.80 4.98
CA ILE A 288 -2.34 14.44 4.45
C ILE A 288 -3.50 13.60 4.99
N GLU A 289 -4.11 12.75 4.15
CA GLU A 289 -5.10 11.77 4.58
C GLU A 289 -4.67 10.36 4.21
N PHE A 290 -4.79 9.45 5.18
CA PHE A 290 -4.50 8.02 5.03
C PHE A 290 -5.78 7.18 5.19
N SER A 291 -5.79 5.97 4.61
CA SER A 291 -6.89 5.02 4.79
C SER A 291 -6.39 3.64 5.25
N ARG A 292 -6.50 3.38 6.55
CA ARG A 292 -5.96 2.16 7.20
C ARG A 292 -4.49 1.89 6.86
N PRO A 293 -3.58 2.86 7.09
CA PRO A 293 -2.17 2.57 6.93
C PRO A 293 -1.71 1.53 7.96
N HIS A 294 -0.72 0.71 7.59
CA HIS A 294 -0.37 -0.48 8.38
C HIS A 294 1.10 -0.60 8.76
N TYR A 295 1.99 0.00 8.00
CA TYR A 295 3.42 -0.08 8.21
C TYR A 295 4.10 1.21 7.81
N LEU A 296 5.25 1.47 8.43
CA LEU A 296 6.08 2.65 8.25
C LEU A 296 7.54 2.18 8.30
N THR A 297 8.34 2.54 7.30
CA THR A 297 9.78 2.22 7.25
C THR A 297 10.55 3.33 6.58
N LEU A 298 11.86 3.43 6.82
CA LEU A 298 12.73 4.41 6.17
C LEU A 298 13.19 3.90 4.80
N ARG A 299 13.21 4.79 3.81
CA ARG A 299 13.82 4.53 2.50
C ARG A 299 15.35 4.68 2.64
N PRO A 300 16.15 3.65 2.35
CA PRO A 300 17.59 3.70 2.58
C PRO A 300 18.29 4.58 1.53
N GLY A 301 19.32 5.30 1.95
CA GLY A 301 20.26 6.00 1.07
C GLY A 301 19.74 7.27 0.37
N ILE A 302 18.52 7.71 0.65
CA ILE A 302 17.90 8.88 -0.01
C ILE A 302 18.12 10.18 0.81
N GLU A 303 18.37 11.28 0.11
CA GLU A 303 18.44 12.65 0.67
C GLU A 303 17.54 13.59 -0.18
N PRO A 304 16.57 14.31 0.41
CA PRO A 304 16.22 14.31 1.84
C PRO A 304 15.65 12.97 2.33
N PRO A 305 15.75 12.66 3.63
CA PRO A 305 15.25 11.41 4.18
C PRO A 305 13.75 11.24 3.91
N GLN A 306 13.36 10.02 3.52
CA GLN A 306 11.98 9.71 3.16
C GLN A 306 11.51 8.45 3.89
N ALA A 307 10.26 8.43 4.33
CA ALA A 307 9.61 7.23 4.86
C ALA A 307 8.60 6.66 3.86
N ILE A 308 8.43 5.34 3.88
CA ILE A 308 7.43 4.60 3.12
C ILE A 308 6.33 4.17 4.09
N VAL A 309 5.10 4.57 3.81
CA VAL A 309 3.89 4.17 4.57
C VAL A 309 3.06 3.23 3.69
N THR A 310 2.70 2.06 4.19
CA THR A 310 1.72 1.21 3.49
C THR A 310 0.31 1.72 3.76
N ASP A 311 -0.51 1.86 2.72
CA ASP A 311 -1.91 2.28 2.80
C ASP A 311 -2.80 1.18 2.19
N ILE A 312 -3.43 0.38 3.06
CA ILE A 312 -4.16 -0.85 2.68
C ILE A 312 -5.33 -0.51 1.79
N ASP A 313 -6.16 0.44 2.22
CA ASP A 313 -7.45 0.68 1.59
C ASP A 313 -7.28 1.42 0.26
N ASN A 314 -6.18 2.18 0.10
CA ASN A 314 -5.79 2.87 -1.12
C ASN A 314 -4.89 2.02 -2.06
N ARG A 315 -4.44 0.83 -1.63
CA ARG A 315 -3.50 -0.04 -2.37
C ARG A 315 -2.24 0.70 -2.84
N ALA A 316 -1.73 1.60 -2.01
CA ALA A 316 -0.63 2.48 -2.35
C ALA A 316 0.47 2.41 -1.30
N LEU A 317 1.68 2.74 -1.73
CA LEU A 317 2.74 3.16 -0.82
C LEU A 317 2.74 4.68 -0.81
N ARG A 318 2.77 5.28 0.37
CA ARG A 318 2.90 6.73 0.55
C ARG A 318 4.36 7.03 0.86
N LEU A 319 4.96 7.91 0.07
CA LEU A 319 6.30 8.41 0.30
C LEU A 319 6.18 9.72 1.07
N LEU A 320 6.68 9.76 2.30
CA LEU A 320 6.65 10.93 3.17
C LEU A 320 8.06 11.54 3.23
N ASP A 321 8.25 12.69 2.61
CA ASP A 321 9.46 13.50 2.74
C ASP A 321 9.55 14.03 4.18
N LEU A 322 10.59 13.65 4.92
CA LEU A 322 10.66 13.96 6.35
C LEU A 322 11.11 15.40 6.64
N THR A 323 11.69 16.09 5.65
CA THR A 323 12.12 17.48 5.77
C THR A 323 10.93 18.42 5.65
N THR A 324 10.07 18.18 4.67
CA THR A 324 8.92 19.02 4.33
C THR A 324 7.61 18.49 4.89
N MET A 325 7.58 17.23 5.34
CA MET A 325 6.36 16.49 5.69
C MET A 325 5.33 16.48 4.56
N THR A 326 5.80 16.49 3.30
CA THR A 326 4.95 16.32 2.14
C THR A 326 4.84 14.85 1.77
N SER A 327 3.66 14.42 1.28
CA SER A 327 3.48 13.06 0.79
C SER A 327 3.27 12.99 -0.72
N SER A 328 3.73 11.90 -1.32
CA SER A 328 3.34 11.44 -2.65
C SER A 328 2.91 9.97 -2.62
N SER A 329 2.15 9.54 -3.62
CA SER A 329 1.64 8.17 -3.71
C SER A 329 2.29 7.36 -4.84
N VAL A 330 2.78 6.17 -4.49
CA VAL A 330 3.18 5.11 -5.42
C VAL A 330 2.07 4.07 -5.52
N MET A 331 1.43 4.02 -6.68
CA MET A 331 0.23 3.21 -6.90
C MET A 331 0.53 2.02 -7.78
N TYR A 332 1.53 1.26 -7.32
CA TYR A 332 2.13 0.14 -8.02
C TYR A 332 1.14 -0.94 -8.46
N ASN A 333 0.00 -1.02 -7.75
CA ASN A 333 -1.02 -2.04 -7.98
C ASN A 333 -2.08 -1.65 -9.04
N ARG A 334 -1.97 -0.47 -9.66
CA ARG A 334 -2.86 -0.05 -10.75
C ARG A 334 -2.73 -0.93 -12.00
N ASP A 335 -1.52 -1.39 -12.29
CA ASP A 335 -1.23 -2.27 -13.41
C ASP A 335 -1.76 -3.72 -13.21
N LEU A 336 -2.32 -4.06 -12.03
CA LEU A 336 -2.81 -5.43 -11.76
C LEU A 336 -3.86 -5.87 -12.80
N ARG A 337 -4.76 -4.97 -13.20
CA ARG A 337 -5.75 -5.25 -14.26
C ARG A 337 -5.12 -5.42 -15.65
N LEU A 338 -3.97 -4.81 -15.90
CA LEU A 338 -3.21 -5.00 -17.15
C LEU A 338 -2.42 -6.33 -17.15
N LEU A 339 -2.11 -6.88 -15.98
CA LEU A 339 -1.29 -8.08 -15.80
C LEU A 339 -2.08 -9.39 -15.74
N GLU A 340 -3.39 -9.33 -15.51
CA GLU A 340 -4.31 -10.46 -15.78
C GLU A 340 -4.36 -10.82 -17.28
N HIS A 341 -3.78 -9.98 -18.14
CA HIS A 341 -3.49 -10.33 -19.52
C HIS A 341 -2.07 -10.91 -19.65
N PRO A 342 -1.92 -12.15 -20.18
CA PRO A 342 -0.64 -12.74 -20.55
C PRO A 342 0.24 -11.73 -21.31
N PRO A 343 1.58 -11.78 -21.23
CA PRO A 343 2.47 -10.85 -21.94
C PRO A 343 2.13 -10.67 -23.44
N GLY A 344 1.68 -11.72 -24.13
CA GLY A 344 1.22 -11.67 -25.52
C GLY A 344 -0.13 -10.96 -25.77
N ARG A 345 -0.88 -10.63 -24.71
CA ARG A 345 -2.15 -9.88 -24.72
C ARG A 345 -2.01 -8.46 -24.15
N ARG A 346 -0.82 -8.05 -23.70
CA ARG A 346 -0.53 -6.66 -23.33
C ARG A 346 -0.38 -5.83 -24.60
N THR A 347 -1.51 -5.39 -25.15
CA THR A 347 -1.61 -4.80 -26.49
C THR A 347 -0.96 -3.44 -26.64
N SER A 348 -0.72 -2.70 -25.55
CA SER A 348 0.03 -1.42 -25.59
C SER A 348 1.52 -1.57 -25.96
N ARG A 349 2.04 -2.81 -26.02
CA ARG A 349 3.37 -3.14 -26.56
C ARG A 349 3.36 -3.57 -28.03
N LYS A 350 2.20 -3.76 -28.66
CA LYS A 350 2.11 -4.00 -30.11
C LYS A 350 2.38 -2.69 -30.83
N SER A 351 3.01 -2.75 -32.00
CA SER A 351 3.22 -1.55 -32.81
C SER A 351 1.87 -0.90 -33.14
N CYS A 352 1.80 0.44 -33.17
CA CYS A 352 0.52 1.12 -33.42
C CYS A 352 -0.06 0.77 -34.80
N HIS A 353 0.82 0.37 -35.73
CA HIS A 353 0.48 -0.23 -37.00
C HIS A 353 -0.25 -1.58 -36.87
N GLU A 354 0.21 -2.49 -36.00
CA GLU A 354 -0.47 -3.76 -35.72
C GLU A 354 -1.85 -3.60 -35.06
N LEU A 355 -2.05 -2.49 -34.34
CA LEU A 355 -3.35 -2.13 -33.76
C LEU A 355 -4.27 -1.41 -34.76
N GLY A 356 -3.79 -1.16 -35.99
CA GLY A 356 -4.55 -0.44 -37.02
C GLY A 356 -4.75 1.04 -36.70
N TRP A 357 -3.92 1.61 -35.81
CA TRP A 357 -3.99 3.01 -35.43
C TRP A 357 -3.17 3.85 -36.39
N LYS A 358 -3.84 4.39 -37.41
CA LYS A 358 -3.20 4.94 -38.63
C LYS A 358 -2.49 6.28 -38.42
N ASP A 359 -2.84 7.03 -37.37
CA ASP A 359 -2.40 8.42 -37.17
C ASP A 359 -1.49 8.62 -35.95
N ALA A 360 -1.11 7.54 -35.26
CA ALA A 360 -0.16 7.61 -34.15
C ALA A 360 1.27 7.59 -34.67
N GLN A 361 1.97 8.72 -34.61
CA GLN A 361 3.43 8.74 -34.64
C GLN A 361 3.92 7.90 -33.44
N PRO A 362 4.67 6.81 -33.63
CA PRO A 362 5.20 6.06 -32.50
C PRO A 362 6.09 6.99 -31.66
N ALA A 363 5.63 7.33 -30.46
CA ALA A 363 6.50 7.96 -29.48
C ALA A 363 7.50 6.88 -29.04
N THR A 364 8.76 7.01 -29.46
CA THR A 364 9.85 6.24 -28.88
C THR A 364 10.03 6.72 -27.46
N ASN A 365 9.70 5.87 -26.49
CA ASN A 365 9.99 6.17 -25.10
C ASN A 365 11.50 6.25 -24.83
N ALA A 366 11.87 6.68 -23.63
CA ALA A 366 13.27 6.73 -23.17
C ALA A 366 14.01 5.37 -23.27
N THR A 367 13.27 4.26 -23.38
CA THR A 367 13.82 2.90 -23.51
C THR A 367 13.78 2.35 -24.94
N GLY A 368 13.47 3.17 -25.96
CA GLY A 368 13.40 2.75 -27.37
C GLY A 368 12.26 1.79 -27.72
N THR A 369 11.33 1.56 -26.80
CA THR A 369 10.13 0.73 -26.99
C THR A 369 9.01 1.59 -27.59
N PRO A 370 8.35 1.15 -28.67
CA PRO A 370 7.22 1.87 -29.23
C PRO A 370 6.07 1.88 -28.22
N SER A 371 5.63 3.07 -27.81
CA SER A 371 4.39 3.26 -27.05
C SER A 371 3.30 3.80 -27.97
N CYS A 372 2.08 3.29 -27.81
CA CYS A 372 0.92 3.79 -28.51
C CYS A 372 0.19 4.80 -27.64
N VAL A 373 0.79 5.99 -27.54
CA VAL A 373 0.21 7.19 -26.94
C VAL A 373 0.09 8.25 -28.03
N SER A 374 -1.10 8.82 -28.24
CA SER A 374 -1.28 9.91 -29.19
C SER A 374 -0.75 11.22 -28.60
N PRO A 375 -0.16 12.12 -29.41
CA PRO A 375 0.07 13.49 -28.95
C PRO A 375 -1.26 14.14 -28.55
N VAL A 376 -1.24 14.96 -27.50
CA VAL A 376 -2.44 15.67 -27.04
C VAL A 376 -2.82 16.70 -28.09
N GLN A 377 -4.03 16.58 -28.65
CA GLN A 377 -4.55 17.54 -29.63
C GLN A 377 -4.96 18.86 -28.94
N PRO A 378 -4.92 20.01 -29.63
CA PRO A 378 -5.30 21.29 -29.05
C PRO A 378 -6.70 21.31 -28.40
N GLU A 379 -7.67 20.64 -29.02
CA GLU A 379 -9.04 20.47 -28.51
C GLU A 379 -9.13 19.59 -27.25
N ALA A 380 -8.06 18.88 -26.93
CA ALA A 380 -7.97 17.92 -25.84
C ALA A 380 -7.15 18.44 -24.64
N LEU A 381 -6.75 19.72 -24.61
CA LEU A 381 -5.88 20.28 -23.56
C LEU A 381 -6.61 20.65 -22.26
N ALA A 382 -7.93 20.87 -22.31
CA ALA A 382 -8.70 21.43 -21.19
C ALA A 382 -10.09 20.78 -21.10
N LEU A 383 -10.13 19.46 -20.97
CA LEU A 383 -11.37 18.70 -20.85
C LEU A 383 -11.61 18.31 -19.40
N ASN A 384 -12.88 18.23 -18.99
CA ASN A 384 -13.27 17.47 -17.81
C ASN A 384 -13.18 15.95 -18.12
N PHE A 385 -13.28 15.10 -17.10
CA PHE A 385 -13.06 13.67 -17.28
C PHE A 385 -14.01 13.02 -18.30
N GLU A 386 -15.31 13.32 -18.25
CA GLU A 386 -16.30 12.72 -19.15
C GLU A 386 -16.05 13.12 -20.61
N HIS A 387 -15.70 14.38 -20.87
CA HIS A 387 -15.32 14.84 -22.21
C HIS A 387 -13.97 14.28 -22.66
N ALA A 388 -12.99 14.17 -21.77
CA ALA A 388 -11.69 13.56 -22.04
C ALA A 388 -11.86 12.09 -22.48
N ARG A 389 -12.71 11.35 -21.75
CA ARG A 389 -13.05 9.96 -22.08
C ARG A 389 -13.74 9.86 -23.43
N ALA A 390 -14.80 10.65 -23.66
CA ALA A 390 -15.53 10.66 -24.93
C ALA A 390 -14.64 11.05 -26.12
N HIS A 391 -13.70 11.99 -25.93
CA HIS A 391 -12.71 12.37 -26.93
C HIS A 391 -11.89 11.16 -27.38
N CYS A 392 -11.28 10.43 -26.44
CA CYS A 392 -10.50 9.24 -26.79
C CYS A 392 -11.35 8.11 -27.36
N GLU A 393 -12.55 7.86 -26.83
CA GLU A 393 -13.46 6.84 -27.36
C GLU A 393 -13.87 7.14 -28.82
N SER A 394 -14.09 8.42 -29.16
CA SER A 394 -14.41 8.83 -30.54
C SER A 394 -13.27 8.57 -31.54
N ALA A 395 -12.03 8.56 -31.05
CA ALA A 395 -10.84 8.21 -31.83
C ALA A 395 -10.58 6.70 -31.91
N GLY A 396 -11.49 5.87 -31.38
CA GLY A 396 -11.29 4.42 -31.26
C GLY A 396 -10.19 4.05 -30.27
N ALA A 397 -9.94 4.93 -29.30
CA ALA A 397 -8.91 4.82 -28.29
C ALA A 397 -9.54 4.91 -26.89
N ARG A 398 -8.69 4.91 -25.87
CA ARG A 398 -9.06 5.12 -24.48
C ARG A 398 -8.17 6.18 -23.87
N LEU A 399 -8.54 6.75 -22.73
CA LEU A 399 -7.56 7.50 -21.93
C LEU A 399 -6.39 6.58 -21.55
N CYS A 400 -5.19 7.14 -21.53
CA CYS A 400 -4.00 6.40 -21.11
C CYS A 400 -4.05 6.05 -19.62
N GLU A 401 -3.35 4.98 -19.26
CA GLU A 401 -3.03 4.68 -17.86
C GLU A 401 -1.84 5.55 -17.40
N PRO A 402 -1.73 5.87 -16.10
CA PRO A 402 -0.58 6.58 -15.53
C PRO A 402 0.77 6.08 -16.02
N GLY A 403 0.99 4.76 -15.94
CA GLY A 403 2.27 4.15 -16.34
C GLY A 403 2.57 4.31 -17.82
N GLU A 404 1.56 4.36 -18.69
CA GLU A 404 1.75 4.54 -20.14
C GLU A 404 2.19 5.97 -20.47
N LEU A 405 1.64 6.95 -19.76
CA LEU A 405 2.05 8.35 -19.91
C LEU A 405 3.48 8.57 -19.45
N ARG A 406 3.84 8.00 -18.30
CA ARG A 406 5.21 8.08 -17.76
C ARG A 406 6.20 7.40 -18.67
N ASP A 407 5.88 6.20 -19.16
CA ASP A 407 6.71 5.49 -20.13
C ASP A 407 6.88 6.34 -21.40
N ALA A 408 5.83 6.97 -21.91
CA ALA A 408 5.88 7.84 -23.09
C ALA A 408 6.63 9.17 -22.86
N GLY A 409 7.13 9.44 -21.65
CA GLY A 409 7.78 10.70 -21.32
C GLY A 409 6.83 11.88 -21.36
N PHE A 410 5.56 11.66 -20.99
CA PHE A 410 4.55 12.71 -20.93
C PHE A 410 5.03 13.85 -20.02
N SER A 411 5.34 14.98 -20.64
CA SER A 411 5.62 16.25 -19.98
C SER A 411 4.71 17.31 -20.58
N ALA A 412 3.51 17.45 -20.05
CA ALA A 412 2.66 18.58 -20.38
C ALA A 412 2.72 19.61 -19.25
N ASP A 413 2.64 20.89 -19.63
CA ASP A 413 2.42 22.01 -18.69
C ASP A 413 1.06 21.93 -17.99
N LEU A 414 0.20 20.99 -18.42
CA LEU A 414 -1.14 20.76 -17.91
C LEU A 414 -1.27 19.34 -17.32
N PRO A 415 -2.07 19.17 -16.25
CA PRO A 415 -2.47 17.84 -15.77
C PRO A 415 -3.07 16.99 -16.89
N ALA A 416 -3.02 15.66 -16.80
CA ALA A 416 -3.66 14.76 -17.75
C ALA A 416 -4.63 13.80 -17.07
N TRP A 417 -5.88 13.77 -17.55
CA TRP A 417 -6.81 12.70 -17.18
C TRP A 417 -6.27 11.36 -17.64
N THR A 418 -6.35 10.37 -16.76
CA THR A 418 -6.02 8.98 -17.10
C THR A 418 -7.30 8.14 -17.08
N ARG A 419 -7.25 6.89 -17.55
CA ARG A 419 -8.35 5.94 -17.36
C ARG A 419 -8.32 5.20 -16.01
N ALA A 420 -7.27 5.39 -15.21
CA ALA A 420 -7.19 4.80 -13.88
C ALA A 420 -8.20 5.45 -12.92
N ALA A 421 -9.18 4.67 -12.45
CA ALA A 421 -9.97 5.07 -11.31
C ALA A 421 -9.08 5.10 -10.06
N CYS A 422 -9.30 6.08 -9.18
CA CYS A 422 -8.71 6.08 -7.85
C CYS A 422 -9.31 4.95 -7.04
N ALA A 423 -8.46 3.97 -6.70
CA ALA A 423 -8.86 2.69 -6.14
C ALA A 423 -9.24 2.85 -4.66
N SER A 424 -10.46 3.30 -4.42
CA SER A 424 -11.10 3.35 -3.09
C SER A 424 -12.39 2.50 -3.08
N CYS A 425 -12.79 1.93 -4.23
CA CYS A 425 -14.11 1.32 -4.46
C CYS A 425 -14.04 -0.20 -4.62
N TRP A 426 -13.14 -0.85 -3.89
CA TRP A 426 -12.77 -2.26 -4.03
C TRP A 426 -13.90 -3.26 -3.70
N MET A 427 -15.12 -2.81 -3.44
CA MET A 427 -16.33 -3.64 -3.36
C MET A 427 -17.20 -3.60 -4.62
N ARG A 428 -16.81 -2.90 -5.69
CA ARG A 428 -17.65 -2.75 -6.90
C ARG A 428 -17.04 -3.37 -8.16
N ASP A 429 -17.91 -3.97 -8.95
CA ASP A 429 -17.62 -4.52 -10.28
C ASP A 429 -17.21 -3.42 -11.27
N ALA A 430 -16.52 -3.81 -12.34
CA ALA A 430 -16.14 -2.92 -13.42
C ALA A 430 -17.38 -2.22 -14.03
N GLY A 431 -17.34 -0.88 -14.15
CA GLY A 431 -18.41 -0.06 -14.72
C GLY A 431 -19.33 0.61 -13.69
N LEU A 432 -19.21 0.29 -12.39
CA LEU A 432 -20.00 0.95 -11.35
C LEU A 432 -19.28 2.18 -10.81
N ARG A 433 -19.99 3.32 -10.77
CA ARG A 433 -19.55 4.53 -10.07
C ARG A 433 -19.48 4.23 -8.58
N CYS A 434 -18.48 4.74 -7.87
CA CYS A 434 -18.51 4.70 -6.42
C CYS A 434 -19.36 5.86 -5.94
N GLU A 435 -20.32 5.56 -5.08
CA GLU A 435 -21.11 6.60 -4.46
C GLU A 435 -20.21 7.38 -3.51
N ALA A 436 -20.46 8.68 -3.37
CA ALA A 436 -19.73 9.58 -2.46
C ALA A 436 -19.90 9.22 -0.96
N GLY A 437 -20.42 8.05 -0.64
CA GLY A 437 -20.51 7.51 0.71
C GLY A 437 -20.45 6.00 0.63
N ILE A 438 -19.48 5.39 1.33
CA ILE A 438 -19.53 3.95 1.60
C ILE A 438 -20.01 3.76 3.04
N GLU A 439 -21.22 3.25 3.20
CA GLU A 439 -21.72 2.77 4.49
C GLU A 439 -21.02 1.44 4.86
N THR A 440 -19.75 1.49 5.30
CA THR A 440 -19.08 0.29 5.81
C THR A 440 -19.47 0.03 7.26
N TYR A 441 -20.60 -0.64 7.49
CA TYR A 441 -20.96 -1.14 8.82
C TYR A 441 -20.06 -2.31 9.23
N ARG A 442 -19.03 -2.05 10.03
CA ARG A 442 -18.19 -3.12 10.64
C ARG A 442 -18.82 -3.77 11.88
N THR A 443 -20.06 -3.46 12.22
CA THR A 443 -20.73 -4.09 13.38
C THR A 443 -22.20 -4.34 13.07
N PRO A 444 -22.60 -5.59 12.76
CA PRO A 444 -24.01 -5.95 12.61
C PRO A 444 -24.80 -5.53 13.85
N GLY A 445 -25.89 -4.78 13.66
CA GLY A 445 -26.81 -4.39 14.74
C GLY A 445 -26.49 -3.12 15.53
N ARG A 446 -25.43 -2.37 15.19
CA ARG A 446 -25.22 -1.01 15.72
C ARG A 446 -25.45 0.05 14.64
N LEU A 447 -26.60 0.71 14.72
CA LEU A 447 -26.84 2.01 14.07
C LEU A 447 -25.87 3.03 14.70
N HIS A 448 -24.74 3.27 14.04
CA HIS A 448 -23.90 4.42 14.33
C HIS A 448 -24.68 5.66 13.90
N ARG A 449 -25.35 6.32 14.86
CA ARG A 449 -25.97 7.64 14.64
C ARG A 449 -24.87 8.69 14.57
N HIS A 450 -24.15 8.76 13.46
CA HIS A 450 -23.47 9.97 13.07
C HIS A 450 -24.13 10.44 11.77
N ALA A 451 -25.06 11.38 11.91
CA ALA A 451 -25.63 12.13 10.80
C ALA A 451 -24.58 12.95 10.01
N ASP A 452 -23.31 12.90 10.47
CA ASP A 452 -22.17 13.65 9.94
C ASP A 452 -21.08 12.77 9.32
N PHE A 453 -21.29 11.44 9.22
CA PHE A 453 -20.38 10.58 8.44
C PHE A 453 -20.66 10.78 6.94
N ARG A 454 -20.19 11.90 6.39
CA ARG A 454 -20.09 12.16 4.95
C ARG A 454 -18.64 11.95 4.52
N HIS A 455 -18.22 10.68 4.42
CA HIS A 455 -16.91 10.40 3.82
C HIS A 455 -17.14 9.78 2.47
N SER A 456 -16.92 10.60 1.45
CA SER A 456 -16.57 10.11 0.14
C SER A 456 -15.20 9.48 0.27
N TRP A 457 -15.19 8.16 0.23
CA TRP A 457 -14.12 7.48 -0.48
C TRP A 457 -14.17 8.11 -1.87
N ASN A 458 -13.33 9.12 -2.14
CA ASN A 458 -13.45 9.85 -3.40
C ASN A 458 -13.29 8.81 -4.52
N SER A 459 -14.41 8.49 -5.17
CA SER A 459 -14.46 7.96 -6.52
C SER A 459 -13.83 9.04 -7.37
N GLY A 460 -12.54 8.92 -7.56
CA GLY A 460 -11.79 9.84 -8.37
C GLY A 460 -11.42 9.18 -9.67
N GLN A 461 -11.12 10.02 -10.64
CA GLN A 461 -10.21 9.65 -11.68
C GLN A 461 -8.80 10.12 -11.32
N ALA A 462 -7.83 9.27 -11.59
CA ALA A 462 -6.44 9.66 -11.48
C ALA A 462 -6.07 10.65 -12.57
N VAL A 463 -5.31 11.66 -12.15
CA VAL A 463 -4.77 12.71 -12.99
C VAL A 463 -3.25 12.70 -12.85
N GLU A 464 -2.52 12.50 -13.94
CA GLU A 464 -1.07 12.73 -13.95
C GLU A 464 -0.81 14.23 -13.88
N VAL A 465 0.12 14.63 -13.02
CA VAL A 465 0.55 16.01 -12.83
C VAL A 465 2.06 16.07 -12.84
N ILE A 466 2.63 17.23 -13.18
CA ILE A 466 4.03 17.51 -12.86
C ILE A 466 4.06 18.14 -11.48
N VAL A 467 4.78 17.52 -10.54
CA VAL A 467 4.91 18.03 -9.17
C VAL A 467 5.80 19.29 -9.21
N PRO A 468 5.29 20.49 -8.88
CA PRO A 468 6.03 21.73 -9.11
C PRO A 468 7.37 21.81 -8.36
N SER A 469 7.47 21.13 -7.20
CA SER A 469 8.68 21.16 -6.38
C SER A 469 9.82 20.28 -6.90
N THR A 470 9.51 19.21 -7.64
CA THR A 470 10.52 18.25 -8.11
C THR A 470 10.66 18.24 -9.63
N GLY A 471 9.67 18.73 -10.37
CA GLY A 471 9.57 18.58 -11.82
C GLY A 471 9.28 17.14 -12.26
N GLU A 472 9.05 16.22 -11.31
CA GLU A 472 8.76 14.81 -11.60
C GLU A 472 7.26 14.60 -11.86
N ALA A 473 6.93 13.59 -12.66
CA ALA A 473 5.57 13.15 -12.85
C ALA A 473 5.03 12.52 -11.56
N GLY A 474 3.92 13.06 -11.05
CA GLY A 474 3.15 12.51 -9.94
C GLY A 474 1.73 12.20 -10.40
N THR A 475 0.96 11.55 -9.53
CA THR A 475 -0.46 11.32 -9.78
C THR A 475 -1.28 11.79 -8.61
N VAL A 476 -2.34 12.52 -8.90
CA VAL A 476 -3.34 12.93 -7.91
C VAL A 476 -4.70 12.30 -8.21
N CYS A 477 -5.58 12.28 -7.22
CA CYS A 477 -6.94 11.76 -7.35
C CYS A 477 -7.93 12.92 -7.35
N LYS A 478 -8.76 13.01 -8.39
CA LYS A 478 -9.71 14.11 -8.60
C LYS A 478 -11.09 13.57 -8.90
N ALA A 479 -12.14 14.23 -8.40
CA ALA A 479 -13.50 13.76 -8.69
C ALA A 479 -13.79 13.92 -10.20
N PRO A 480 -14.50 12.97 -10.85
CA PRO A 480 -14.83 13.06 -12.27
C PRO A 480 -15.59 14.34 -12.68
N ASP A 481 -16.33 14.91 -11.73
CA ASP A 481 -17.14 16.12 -11.84
C ASP A 481 -16.42 17.39 -11.33
N GLU A 482 -15.19 17.26 -10.83
CA GLU A 482 -14.37 18.41 -10.45
C GLU A 482 -14.00 19.20 -11.71
N ASP A 483 -14.16 20.53 -11.64
CA ASP A 483 -13.95 21.42 -12.78
C ASP A 483 -12.44 21.69 -12.99
N ILE A 484 -11.72 20.63 -13.36
CA ILE A 484 -10.29 20.66 -13.66
C ILE A 484 -10.12 20.56 -15.17
N ALA A 485 -9.51 21.60 -15.74
CA ALA A 485 -9.01 21.58 -17.10
C ALA A 485 -7.74 20.71 -17.13
N ALA A 486 -7.86 19.50 -17.69
CA ALA A 486 -6.74 18.60 -17.89
C ALA A 486 -6.73 18.05 -19.32
N ALA A 487 -5.54 17.68 -19.78
CA ALA A 487 -5.30 17.06 -21.06
C ALA A 487 -5.92 15.66 -21.14
N ALA A 488 -6.30 15.24 -22.35
CA ALA A 488 -6.81 13.90 -22.63
C ALA A 488 -5.86 13.13 -23.58
N PRO A 489 -4.70 12.66 -23.10
CA PRO A 489 -3.84 11.80 -23.90
C PRO A 489 -4.51 10.43 -24.11
N CYS A 490 -4.63 10.03 -25.37
CA CYS A 490 -5.28 8.79 -25.74
C CYS A 490 -4.25 7.70 -25.98
N CYS A 491 -4.61 6.48 -25.58
CA CYS A 491 -3.83 5.27 -25.78
C CYS A 491 -4.65 4.28 -26.62
N ALA A 492 -3.98 3.54 -27.50
CA ALA A 492 -4.65 2.51 -28.28
C ALA A 492 -5.35 1.52 -27.35
N ASP A 493 -6.63 1.27 -27.59
CA ASP A 493 -7.33 0.14 -26.98
C ASP A 493 -7.27 -1.06 -27.94
N SER A 494 -7.39 -2.29 -27.42
CA SER A 494 -7.47 -3.44 -28.31
C SER A 494 -8.62 -3.24 -29.29
N LEU A 495 -8.38 -3.45 -30.59
CA LEU A 495 -9.43 -3.48 -31.61
C LEU A 495 -10.65 -4.22 -31.04
N ALA A 496 -11.77 -3.50 -30.86
CA ALA A 496 -13.03 -4.14 -30.56
C ALA A 496 -13.17 -5.32 -31.55
N PRO A 497 -13.52 -6.53 -31.09
CA PRO A 497 -13.67 -7.67 -31.99
C PRO A 497 -14.63 -7.22 -33.09
N ARG A 498 -14.10 -7.08 -34.31
CA ARG A 498 -14.92 -6.74 -35.47
C ARG A 498 -16.00 -7.81 -35.52
N GLY A 499 -17.25 -7.37 -35.39
CA GLY A 499 -18.40 -8.25 -35.19
C GLY A 499 -18.35 -9.50 -36.06
N GLN A 500 -18.48 -10.64 -35.40
CA GLN A 500 -19.12 -11.82 -35.97
C GLN A 500 -20.62 -11.60 -36.01
#